data_AF-A0A4V5ZQA1-F1
#
_entry.id   AF-A0A4V5ZQA1-F1
#
_cell.length_a   1.000
_cell.length_b   1.000
_cell.length_c   1.000
_cell.angle_alpha   90.00
_cell.angle_beta   90.00
_cell.angle_gamma   90.00
#
_symmetry.space_group_name_H-M   'P 1'
#
loop_
_entity.id
_entity.type
_entity.pdbx_description
1 polymer ?
#
loop_
_entity_poly.entity_id
_entity_poly.type
_entity_poly.pdbx_seq_one_letter_code
_entity_poly.pdbx_strand_id
1 'polypeptide(L)'
;MNYTDRFIESYVHNGGIGVLIELGVSDPLIVKSDAFRQLAKDLAIHIAAMAPATVDDLMQQPFAKDPELTINKLVAMAADDFRDKIIILRFVRWSTEVQGPLQPEPPKSPAVIYNLRNPR
;
A
#
# COMPACT_ATOMS: atom_id res chain seq x y z
N MET A 1 -1.87 6.82 -18.10
CA MET A 1 -2.19 7.89 -17.13
C MET A 1 -0.98 7.97 -16.23
N ASN A 2 -0.21 9.06 -16.29
CA ASN A 2 1.17 9.07 -15.78
C ASN A 2 1.20 9.61 -14.35
N TYR A 3 1.44 8.73 -13.38
CA TYR A 3 1.91 9.14 -12.05
C TYR A 3 3.37 9.58 -12.20
N THR A 4 3.63 10.82 -11.86
CA THR A 4 4.91 11.50 -12.11
C THR A 4 5.93 11.18 -11.03
N ASP A 5 5.50 10.80 -9.83
CA ASP A 5 6.39 10.42 -8.73
C ASP A 5 5.88 9.21 -7.94
N ARG A 6 6.80 8.52 -7.26
CA ARG A 6 6.55 7.30 -6.50
C ARG A 6 7.24 7.35 -5.15
N PHE A 7 6.55 6.84 -4.13
CA PHE A 7 7.04 6.80 -2.77
C PHE A 7 6.97 5.38 -2.23
N ILE A 8 8.05 4.91 -1.60
CA ILE A 8 8.10 3.61 -0.94
C ILE A 8 8.18 3.83 0.56
N GLU A 9 7.26 3.23 1.29
CA GLU A 9 7.27 3.16 2.76
C GLU A 9 7.56 1.74 3.22
N SER A 10 8.23 1.61 4.37
CA SER A 10 8.58 0.33 4.96
C SER A 10 8.14 0.23 6.41
N TYR A 11 7.73 -0.96 6.81
CA TYR A 11 7.41 -1.23 8.21
C TYR A 11 7.90 -2.62 8.60
N VAL A 12 8.57 -2.70 9.75
CA VAL A 12 9.01 -3.96 10.35
C VAL A 12 8.45 -4.02 11.75
N HIS A 13 7.69 -5.07 12.04
CA HIS A 13 7.12 -5.33 13.35
C HIS A 13 7.98 -6.37 14.07
N ASN A 14 8.77 -5.91 15.05
CA ASN A 14 9.56 -6.76 15.96
C ASN A 14 10.44 -7.82 15.26
N GLY A 15 10.84 -7.58 14.00
CA GLY A 15 11.64 -8.52 13.19
C GLY A 15 10.89 -9.75 12.64
N GLY A 16 9.63 -9.96 13.02
CA GLY A 16 8.83 -11.11 12.56
C GLY A 16 7.99 -10.84 11.33
N ILE A 17 7.59 -9.58 11.09
CA ILE A 17 6.80 -9.17 9.92
C ILE A 17 7.47 -7.97 9.25
N GLY A 18 7.65 -8.02 7.95
CA GLY A 18 8.17 -6.93 7.12
C GLY A 18 7.19 -6.56 6.00
N VAL A 19 7.00 -5.27 5.77
CA VAL A 19 6.15 -4.72 4.70
C VAL A 19 6.91 -3.66 3.92
N LEU A 20 6.76 -3.70 2.59
CA LEU A 20 7.06 -2.58 1.70
C LEU A 20 5.79 -2.25 0.91
N ILE A 21 5.43 -0.97 0.85
CA ILE A 21 4.32 -0.46 0.05
C ILE A 21 4.83 0.64 -0.88
N GLU A 22 4.42 0.60 -2.14
CA GLU A 22 4.70 1.63 -3.15
C GLU A 22 3.41 2.41 -3.45
N LEU A 23 3.48 3.73 -3.26
CA LEU A 23 2.43 4.69 -3.56
C LEU A 23 2.80 5.52 -4.79
N GLY A 24 1.81 5.86 -5.61
CA GLY A 24 1.96 6.81 -6.72
C GLY A 24 1.21 8.11 -6.43
N VAL A 25 1.81 9.23 -6.82
CA VAL A 25 1.23 10.58 -6.74
C VAL A 25 1.44 11.35 -8.05
N SER A 26 0.71 12.45 -8.26
CA SER A 26 0.90 13.33 -9.43
C SER A 26 1.71 14.59 -9.11
N ASP A 27 1.76 15.01 -7.85
CA ASP A 27 2.60 16.11 -7.37
C ASP A 27 3.74 15.58 -6.47
N PRO A 28 5.02 15.68 -6.91
CA PRO A 28 6.18 15.26 -6.11
C PRO A 28 6.38 16.09 -4.83
N LEU A 29 5.69 17.22 -4.65
CA LEU A 29 5.78 18.00 -3.42
C LEU A 29 5.05 17.32 -2.25
N ILE A 30 4.03 16.50 -2.53
CA ILE A 30 3.22 15.84 -1.50
C ILE A 30 4.03 14.81 -0.72
N VAL A 31 5.01 14.12 -1.34
CA VAL A 31 5.82 13.11 -0.65
C VAL A 31 6.71 13.70 0.46
N LYS A 32 6.82 15.03 0.54
CA LYS A 32 7.52 15.75 1.61
C LYS A 32 6.61 16.09 2.80
N SER A 33 5.29 15.95 2.66
CA SER A 33 4.33 16.22 3.72
C SER A 33 4.36 15.14 4.80
N ASP A 34 4.37 15.57 6.07
CA ASP A 34 4.27 14.67 7.21
C ASP A 34 2.94 13.89 7.20
N ALA A 35 1.84 14.52 6.77
CA ALA A 35 0.54 13.87 6.69
C ALA A 35 0.54 12.74 5.64
N PHE A 36 1.21 12.92 4.50
CA PHE A 36 1.33 11.88 3.47
C PHE A 36 2.20 10.72 3.97
N ARG A 37 3.33 11.03 4.62
CA ARG A 37 4.22 10.02 5.21
C ARG A 37 3.50 9.24 6.31
N GLN A 38 2.67 9.91 7.11
CA GLN A 38 1.87 9.26 8.13
C GLN A 38 0.81 8.32 7.53
N LEU A 39 0.13 8.74 6.45
CA LEU A 39 -0.76 7.86 5.69
C LEU A 39 -0.01 6.62 5.18
N ALA A 40 1.13 6.81 4.52
CA ALA A 40 1.94 5.71 3.99
C ALA A 40 2.36 4.72 5.11
N LYS A 41 2.74 5.27 6.28
CA LYS A 41 3.12 4.47 7.45
C LYS A 41 1.94 3.68 8.00
N ASP A 42 0.77 4.31 8.09
CA ASP A 42 -0.44 3.70 8.59
C ASP A 42 -0.92 2.56 7.68
N LEU A 43 -0.81 2.74 6.37
CA LEU A 43 -1.05 1.68 5.39
C LEU A 43 -0.07 0.51 5.57
N ALA A 44 1.23 0.79 5.76
CA ALA A 44 2.23 -0.25 5.96
C ALA A 44 1.99 -1.05 7.26
N ILE A 45 1.64 -0.38 8.36
CA ILE A 45 1.28 -1.00 9.64
C ILE A 45 0.01 -1.84 9.48
N HIS A 46 -1.00 -1.31 8.80
CA HIS A 46 -2.24 -2.03 8.55
C HIS A 46 -2.01 -3.31 7.73
N ILE A 47 -1.23 -3.24 6.64
CA ILE A 47 -0.87 -4.43 5.86
C ILE A 47 -0.16 -5.47 6.74
N ALA A 48 0.75 -5.05 7.62
CA ALA A 48 1.46 -5.97 8.50
C ALA A 48 0.49 -6.74 9.41
N ALA A 49 -0.48 -6.03 9.99
CA ALA A 49 -1.46 -6.57 10.94
C ALA A 49 -2.58 -7.38 10.26
N MET A 50 -3.13 -6.90 9.16
CA MET A 50 -4.35 -7.44 8.53
C MET A 50 -4.09 -8.42 7.40
N ALA A 51 -2.84 -8.51 6.94
CA ALA A 51 -2.38 -9.46 5.93
C ALA A 51 -3.26 -9.56 4.65
N PRO A 52 -3.62 -8.42 4.01
CA PRO A 52 -4.37 -8.44 2.76
C PRO A 52 -3.61 -9.22 1.66
N ALA A 53 -4.35 -9.97 0.85
CA ALA A 53 -3.81 -10.78 -0.22
C ALA A 53 -3.56 -9.99 -1.52
N THR A 54 -4.26 -8.87 -1.73
CA THR A 54 -4.18 -8.00 -2.91
C THR A 54 -4.44 -6.54 -2.53
N VAL A 55 -4.19 -5.62 -3.46
CA VAL A 55 -4.56 -4.19 -3.29
C VAL A 55 -6.09 -4.06 -3.17
N ASP A 56 -6.86 -4.79 -3.97
CA ASP A 56 -8.33 -4.74 -3.87
C ASP A 56 -8.84 -5.21 -2.50
N ASP A 57 -8.27 -6.30 -1.96
CA ASP A 57 -8.57 -6.79 -0.61
C ASP A 57 -8.21 -5.73 0.43
N LEU A 58 -6.99 -5.18 0.39
CA LEU A 58 -6.55 -4.08 1.25
C LEU A 58 -7.55 -2.90 1.24
N MET A 59 -8.00 -2.47 0.06
CA MET A 59 -8.89 -1.31 -0.07
C MET A 59 -10.27 -1.53 0.58
N GLN A 60 -10.74 -2.78 0.66
CA GLN A 60 -12.02 -3.12 1.30
C GLN A 60 -11.92 -3.34 2.80
N GLN A 61 -10.70 -3.48 3.35
CA GLN A 61 -10.51 -3.74 4.77
C GLN A 61 -10.90 -2.53 5.64
N PRO A 62 -11.50 -2.79 6.82
CA PRO A 62 -11.69 -1.75 7.83
C PRO A 62 -10.33 -1.31 8.36
N PHE A 63 -10.11 -0.01 8.49
CA PHE A 63 -8.83 0.54 8.91
C PHE A 63 -8.54 0.13 10.36
N ALA A 64 -7.34 -0.37 10.61
CA ALA A 64 -7.00 -0.98 11.89
C ALA A 64 -7.07 -0.01 13.08
N LYS A 65 -6.90 1.30 12.86
CA LYS A 65 -7.00 2.32 13.91
C LYS A 65 -8.43 2.87 14.08
N ASP A 66 -9.25 2.76 13.04
CA ASP A 66 -10.63 3.23 13.03
C ASP A 66 -11.48 2.31 12.12
N PRO A 67 -12.11 1.25 12.69
CA PRO A 67 -12.85 0.28 11.91
C PRO A 67 -14.08 0.82 11.17
N GLU A 68 -14.56 2.03 11.49
CA GLU A 68 -15.67 2.69 10.79
C GLU A 68 -15.23 3.24 9.41
N LEU A 69 -13.92 3.39 9.20
CA LEU A 69 -13.32 3.82 7.95
C LEU A 69 -12.74 2.62 7.22
N THR A 70 -13.02 2.49 5.92
CA THR A 70 -12.27 1.55 5.07
C THR A 70 -10.98 2.19 4.58
N ILE A 71 -10.00 1.38 4.20
CA ILE A 71 -8.76 1.89 3.56
C ILE A 71 -9.08 2.69 2.30
N ASN A 72 -10.09 2.27 1.52
CA ASN A 72 -10.54 3.04 0.36
C ASN A 72 -10.97 4.47 0.75
N LYS A 73 -11.82 4.61 1.78
CA LYS A 73 -12.26 5.93 2.25
C LYS A 73 -11.10 6.76 2.79
N LEU A 74 -10.19 6.14 3.56
CA LEU A 74 -9.00 6.81 4.10
C LEU A 74 -8.13 7.40 2.98
N VAL A 75 -7.84 6.62 1.93
CA VAL A 75 -7.04 7.08 0.78
C VAL A 75 -7.78 8.16 -0.01
N ALA A 76 -9.09 8.02 -0.19
CA ALA A 76 -9.90 9.03 -0.87
C ALA A 76 -9.92 10.37 -0.12
N MET A 77 -10.09 10.34 1.22
CA MET A 77 -10.04 11.54 2.05
C MET A 77 -8.68 12.24 1.95
N ALA A 78 -7.59 11.47 2.01
CA ALA A 78 -6.26 12.04 1.85
C ALA A 78 -6.06 12.63 0.44
N ALA A 79 -6.52 11.95 -0.61
CA ALA A 79 -6.47 12.46 -1.98
C ALA A 79 -7.22 13.80 -2.12
N ASP A 80 -8.38 13.92 -1.48
CA ASP A 80 -9.17 15.16 -1.44
C ASP A 80 -8.43 16.28 -0.68
N ASP A 81 -7.85 15.98 0.48
CA ASP A 81 -7.08 16.94 1.30
C ASP A 81 -5.87 17.49 0.55
N PHE A 82 -5.14 16.62 -0.16
CA PHE A 82 -4.00 17.00 -0.98
C PHE A 82 -4.39 17.60 -2.33
N ARG A 83 -5.67 17.48 -2.73
CA ARG A 83 -6.17 17.79 -4.08
C ARG A 83 -5.34 17.11 -5.17
N ASP A 84 -4.89 15.88 -4.90
CA ASP A 84 -4.10 15.07 -5.82
C ASP A 84 -4.50 13.59 -5.72
N LYS A 85 -4.16 12.83 -6.75
CA LYS A 85 -4.39 11.39 -6.82
C LYS A 85 -3.34 10.68 -6.01
N ILE A 86 -3.79 9.87 -5.06
CA ILE A 86 -2.97 8.91 -4.34
C ILE A 86 -3.41 7.52 -4.76
N ILE A 87 -2.47 6.68 -5.20
CA ILE A 87 -2.75 5.29 -5.55
C ILE A 87 -1.79 4.35 -4.83
N ILE A 88 -2.30 3.21 -4.38
CA ILE A 88 -1.48 2.09 -3.92
C ILE A 88 -1.13 1.26 -5.14
N LEU A 89 0.14 1.24 -5.54
CA LEU A 89 0.60 0.54 -6.74
C LEU A 89 0.81 -0.95 -6.46
N ARG A 90 1.48 -1.26 -5.34
CA ARG A 90 1.76 -2.63 -4.91
C ARG A 90 2.27 -2.63 -3.47
N PHE A 91 2.21 -3.80 -2.85
CA PHE A 91 2.91 -4.06 -1.59
C PHE A 91 3.44 -5.49 -1.57
N VAL A 92 4.39 -5.73 -0.67
CA VAL A 92 4.80 -7.07 -0.24
C VAL A 92 4.72 -7.13 1.27
N ARG A 93 4.32 -8.30 1.79
CA ARG A 93 4.31 -8.61 3.21
C ARG A 93 5.03 -9.94 3.40
N TRP A 94 6.04 -9.95 4.24
CA TRP A 94 6.75 -11.14 4.65
C TRP A 94 6.46 -11.39 6.14
N SER A 95 6.19 -12.64 6.51
CA SER A 95 6.13 -13.09 7.90
C SER A 95 7.11 -14.24 8.11
N THR A 96 7.72 -14.31 9.30
CA THR A 96 8.51 -15.47 9.73
C THR A 96 7.61 -16.67 10.09
N GLU A 97 6.31 -16.45 10.24
CA GLU A 97 5.33 -17.51 10.50
C GLU A 97 4.95 -18.22 9.19
N VAL A 98 4.95 -19.57 9.23
CA VAL A 98 4.56 -20.40 8.08
C VAL A 98 3.05 -20.33 7.89
N GLN A 99 2.60 -19.71 6.78
CA GLN A 99 1.18 -19.65 6.42
C GLN A 99 0.82 -20.81 5.48
N GLY A 100 0.29 -21.90 6.04
CA GLY A 100 -0.27 -23.02 5.26
C GLY A 100 0.79 -23.84 4.50
N PRO A 101 0.39 -24.65 3.49
CA PRO A 101 1.36 -25.40 2.68
C PRO A 101 2.34 -24.41 2.02
N LEU A 102 3.62 -24.81 1.89
CA LEU A 102 4.70 -24.03 1.29
C LEU A 102 4.27 -23.45 -0.07
N GLN A 103 3.78 -22.22 -0.08
CA GLN A 103 3.60 -21.43 -1.29
C GLN A 103 4.96 -20.82 -1.64
N PRO A 104 5.30 -20.67 -2.93
CA PRO A 104 6.55 -20.02 -3.31
C PRO A 104 6.60 -18.62 -2.70
N GLU A 105 7.62 -18.37 -1.89
CA GLU A 105 7.90 -17.06 -1.28
C GLU A 105 8.61 -16.14 -2.30
N PRO A 106 8.16 -14.88 -2.48
CA PRO A 106 7.01 -14.26 -1.84
C PRO A 106 5.67 -14.80 -2.39
N PRO A 107 4.64 -14.95 -1.55
CA PRO A 107 3.42 -15.72 -1.84
C PRO A 107 2.68 -15.35 -3.13
N LYS A 108 2.93 -14.16 -3.68
CA LYS A 108 2.67 -13.79 -5.08
C LYS A 108 3.77 -12.83 -5.49
N SER A 109 4.24 -12.90 -6.74
CA SER A 109 5.02 -11.80 -7.35
C SER A 109 4.36 -10.46 -6.98
N PRO A 110 5.11 -9.38 -6.67
CA PRO A 110 4.50 -8.07 -6.43
C PRO A 110 3.48 -7.82 -7.54
N ALA A 111 2.22 -7.50 -7.17
CA ALA A 111 1.08 -7.43 -8.09
C ALA A 111 1.51 -6.85 -9.45
N VAL A 112 1.55 -7.70 -10.48
CA VAL A 112 2.11 -7.34 -11.79
C VAL A 112 1.14 -6.41 -12.50
N ILE A 113 1.67 -5.32 -13.05
CA ILE A 113 0.94 -4.37 -13.90
C ILE A 113 0.32 -5.12 -15.09
N TYR A 114 -1.00 -5.22 -15.14
CA TYR A 114 -1.72 -5.45 -16.41
C TYR A 114 -2.00 -4.08 -17.05
N ASN A 115 -1.60 -3.92 -18.31
CA ASN A 115 -1.70 -2.72 -19.17
C ASN A 115 -0.66 -1.59 -18.96
N LEU A 116 0.57 -1.83 -19.45
CA LEU A 116 1.27 -0.82 -20.26
C LEU A 116 1.08 -1.20 -21.73
N ARG A 117 -0.08 -0.90 -22.33
CA ARG A 117 -0.27 -1.11 -23.77
C ARG A 117 0.65 -0.16 -24.54
N ASN A 118 1.55 -0.75 -25.33
CA ASN A 118 2.41 -0.16 -26.35
C ASN A 118 1.77 1.04 -27.07
N PRO A 119 2.43 2.21 -27.12
CA PRO A 119 2.22 3.12 -28.23
C PRO A 119 2.87 2.50 -29.48
N ARG A 120 2.08 2.36 -30.55
CA ARG A 120 2.62 2.30 -31.90
C ARG A 120 3.23 3.65 -32.26
#